data_AF-A0A2G2KRT3-F1
#
_entry.id   AF-A0A2G2KRT3-F1
#
_cell.length_a   1.000
_cell.length_b   1.000
_cell.length_c   1.000
_cell.angle_alpha   90.00
_cell.angle_beta   90.00
_cell.angle_gamma   90.00
#
_symmetry.space_group_name_H-M   'P 1'
#
loop_
_entity.id
_entity.type
_entity.pdbx_description
1 polymer ?
#
loop_
_entity_poly.entity_id
_entity_poly.type
_entity_poly.pdbx_seq_one_letter_code
_entity_poly.pdbx_strand_id
1 'polypeptide(L)'
;MIHILSGTAVIFAGLFQLWSDLTQSRMTVHPITGRLYVAGVLIGSIGAIYLLPNNMRFGLTYTSGLGALALAWLLTTGMALYAIRRKKILQHKEWMIRSFVVTGAFVTARLMIDYIPYTEWGLSFNEFGGMTLWACWVIPLMITEVIIQGRKI
;
A
#
# COMPACT_ATOMS: atom_id res chain seq x y z
N MET A 1 -13.04 11.73 -5.75
CA MET A 1 -11.94 12.21 -6.62
C MET A 1 -10.64 12.48 -5.85
N ILE A 2 -10.64 13.21 -4.73
CA ILE A 2 -9.43 13.49 -3.92
C ILE A 2 -8.69 12.20 -3.50
N HIS A 3 -9.41 11.14 -3.12
CA HIS A 3 -8.84 9.84 -2.76
C HIS A 3 -8.10 9.12 -3.91
N ILE A 4 -8.57 9.29 -5.15
CA ILE A 4 -7.97 8.66 -6.33
C ILE A 4 -6.71 9.44 -6.72
N LEU A 5 -6.79 10.77 -6.74
CA LEU A 5 -5.65 11.65 -7.04
C LEU A 5 -4.52 11.53 -6.01
N SER A 6 -4.85 11.38 -4.71
CA SER A 6 -3.84 11.13 -3.68
C SER A 6 -3.16 9.77 -3.87
N GLY A 7 -3.90 8.72 -4.23
CA GLY A 7 -3.34 7.39 -4.49
C GLY A 7 -2.34 7.43 -5.64
N THR A 8 -2.70 8.05 -6.76
CA THR A 8 -1.83 8.20 -7.93
C THR A 8 -0.56 9.00 -7.60
N ALA A 9 -0.67 10.11 -6.88
CA ALA A 9 0.49 10.91 -6.46
C ALA A 9 1.45 10.14 -5.54
N VAL A 10 0.92 9.28 -4.66
CA VAL A 10 1.72 8.44 -3.76
C VAL A 10 2.43 7.31 -4.49
N ILE A 11 1.81 6.76 -5.54
CA ILE A 11 2.44 5.74 -6.39
C ILE A 11 3.66 6.33 -7.13
N PHE A 12 3.52 7.52 -7.74
CA PHE A 12 4.65 8.19 -8.38
C PHE A 12 5.74 8.59 -7.38
N ALA A 13 5.36 9.08 -6.19
CA ALA A 13 6.32 9.40 -5.13
C ALA A 13 7.05 8.17 -4.59
N GLY A 14 6.35 7.04 -4.40
CA GLY A 14 6.93 5.79 -3.92
C GLY A 14 7.86 5.14 -4.95
N LEU A 15 7.47 5.14 -6.23
CA LEU A 15 8.33 4.63 -7.33
C LEU A 15 9.60 5.46 -7.44
N PHE A 16 9.50 6.78 -7.29
CA PHE A 16 10.65 7.68 -7.27
C PHE A 16 11.56 7.42 -6.06
N GLN A 17 11.00 7.10 -4.88
CA GLN A 17 11.78 6.77 -3.70
C GLN A 17 12.54 5.45 -3.83
N LEU A 18 11.89 4.40 -4.33
CA LEU A 18 12.55 3.12 -4.60
C LEU A 18 13.66 3.26 -5.64
N TRP A 19 13.39 4.02 -6.71
CA TRP A 19 14.40 4.29 -7.73
C TRP A 19 15.58 5.10 -7.16
N SER A 20 15.34 6.08 -6.28
CA SER A 20 16.39 6.86 -5.63
C SER A 20 17.29 6.03 -4.69
N ASP A 21 16.70 5.06 -3.97
CA ASP A 21 17.44 4.14 -3.10
C ASP A 21 18.24 3.10 -3.90
N LEU A 22 17.73 2.69 -5.07
CA LEU A 22 18.43 1.81 -6.03
C LEU A 22 19.59 2.51 -6.76
N THR A 23 19.50 3.83 -6.97
CA THR A 23 20.50 4.61 -7.75
C THR A 23 21.55 5.33 -6.91
N GLN A 24 21.52 5.23 -5.58
CA GLN A 24 22.38 6.02 -4.66
C GLN A 24 22.36 7.53 -4.97
N SER A 25 21.25 8.02 -5.54
CA SER A 25 21.13 9.41 -5.98
C SER A 25 20.70 10.32 -4.84
N ARG A 26 21.64 11.18 -4.41
CA ARG A 26 21.50 12.34 -3.49
C ARG A 26 20.64 12.11 -2.23
N MET A 27 21.33 11.68 -1.16
CA MET A 27 20.87 11.67 0.25
C MET A 27 20.15 12.94 0.74
N THR A 28 20.29 14.07 0.07
CA THR A 28 19.61 15.34 0.38
C THR A 28 18.13 15.37 -0.04
N VAL A 29 17.71 14.59 -1.03
CA VAL A 29 16.31 14.59 -1.53
C VAL A 29 15.43 13.60 -0.77
N HIS A 30 16.04 12.52 -0.26
CA HIS A 30 15.37 11.43 0.46
C HIS A 30 14.51 11.89 1.66
N PRO A 31 14.91 12.88 2.50
CA PRO A 31 14.08 13.32 3.62
C PRO A 31 12.81 14.07 3.20
N ILE A 32 12.85 14.80 2.08
CA ILE A 32 11.69 15.57 1.58
C ILE A 32 10.69 14.61 0.96
N THR A 33 11.15 13.68 0.12
CA THR A 33 10.29 12.65 -0.47
C THR A 33 9.70 11.75 0.62
N GLY A 34 10.47 11.44 1.67
CA GLY A 34 9.99 10.69 2.84
C GLY A 34 8.80 11.34 3.53
N ARG A 35 8.86 12.65 3.74
CA ARG A 35 7.74 13.40 4.36
C ARG A 35 6.51 13.44 3.46
N LEU A 36 6.71 13.66 2.16
CA LEU A 36 5.61 13.65 1.19
C LEU A 36 4.93 12.28 1.10
N TYR A 37 5.72 11.21 1.07
CA TYR A 37 5.22 9.83 1.10
C TYR A 37 4.36 9.59 2.34
N VAL A 38 4.89 9.88 3.54
CA VAL A 38 4.16 9.71 4.80
C VAL A 38 2.87 10.53 4.84
N ALA A 39 2.92 11.79 4.40
CA ALA A 39 1.72 12.63 4.33
C ALA A 39 0.68 12.01 3.38
N GLY A 40 1.12 11.48 2.24
CA GLY A 40 0.28 10.77 1.30
C GLY A 40 -0.33 9.48 1.86
N VAL A 41 0.45 8.68 2.60
CA VAL A 41 -0.07 7.50 3.33
C VAL A 41 -1.16 7.93 4.31
N LEU A 42 -0.92 8.96 5.12
CA LEU A 42 -1.89 9.42 6.10
C LEU A 42 -3.19 9.90 5.44
N ILE A 43 -3.08 10.76 4.43
CA ILE A 43 -4.24 11.28 3.70
C ILE A 43 -4.99 10.13 3.01
N GLY A 44 -4.27 9.21 2.37
CA GLY A 44 -4.84 8.06 1.68
C GLY A 44 -5.56 7.10 2.63
N SER A 45 -4.95 6.76 3.76
CA SER A 45 -5.56 5.89 4.78
C SER A 45 -6.78 6.55 5.45
N ILE A 46 -6.72 7.86 5.75
CA ILE A 46 -7.90 8.59 6.26
C ILE A 46 -9.02 8.57 5.23
N GLY A 47 -8.70 8.79 3.95
CA GLY A 47 -9.66 8.68 2.85
C GLY A 47 -10.28 7.29 2.76
N ALA A 48 -9.47 6.22 2.83
CA ALA A 48 -9.95 4.85 2.80
C ALA A 48 -10.87 4.52 3.98
N ILE A 49 -10.50 4.94 5.20
CA ILE A 49 -11.31 4.74 6.42
C ILE A 49 -12.63 5.51 6.33
N TYR A 50 -12.60 6.75 5.86
CA TYR A 50 -13.79 7.58 5.67
C TYR A 50 -14.79 6.96 4.68
N LEU A 51 -14.31 6.18 3.72
CA LEU A 51 -15.16 5.51 2.74
C LEU A 51 -15.79 4.21 3.25
N LEU A 52 -15.34 3.64 4.38
CA LEU A 52 -15.85 2.36 4.89
C LEU A 52 -17.37 2.32 5.06
N PRO A 53 -18.04 3.31 5.69
CA PRO A 53 -19.50 3.27 5.86
C PRO A 53 -20.25 3.28 4.53
N ASN A 54 -19.75 4.06 3.56
CA ASN A 54 -20.36 4.20 2.24
C ASN A 54 -20.12 2.96 1.35
N ASN A 55 -19.08 2.18 1.64
CA ASN A 55 -18.70 0.99 0.90
C ASN A 55 -19.34 -0.30 1.41
N MET A 56 -20.08 -0.26 2.53
CA MET A 56 -20.78 -1.43 3.07
C MET A 56 -21.72 -2.10 2.06
N ARG A 57 -22.26 -1.32 1.11
CA ARG A 57 -23.07 -1.80 -0.02
C ARG A 57 -22.35 -2.80 -0.95
N PHE A 58 -21.03 -2.78 -0.95
CA PHE A 58 -20.18 -3.67 -1.75
C PHE A 58 -19.85 -4.98 -1.01
N GLY A 59 -20.40 -5.17 0.19
CA GLY A 59 -20.21 -6.37 1.00
C GLY A 59 -19.19 -6.19 2.12
N LEU A 60 -19.32 -7.07 3.12
CA LEU A 60 -18.45 -7.09 4.29
C LEU A 60 -17.00 -7.46 3.92
N THR A 61 -16.82 -8.37 2.96
CA THR A 61 -15.49 -8.78 2.49
C THR A 61 -14.72 -7.62 1.87
N TYR A 62 -15.37 -6.85 0.99
CA TYR A 62 -14.77 -5.66 0.38
C TYR A 62 -14.44 -4.59 1.42
N THR A 63 -15.40 -4.29 2.31
CA THR A 63 -15.25 -3.23 3.31
C THR A 63 -14.18 -3.58 4.34
N SER A 64 -14.15 -4.83 4.83
CA SER A 64 -13.11 -5.29 5.75
C SER A 64 -11.72 -5.33 5.09
N GLY A 65 -11.63 -5.74 3.82
CA GLY A 65 -10.38 -5.71 3.05
C GLY A 65 -9.81 -4.31 2.89
N LEU A 66 -10.67 -3.31 2.59
CA LEU A 66 -10.27 -1.91 2.52
C LEU A 66 -9.78 -1.37 3.87
N GLY A 67 -10.48 -1.70 4.96
CA GLY A 67 -10.09 -1.29 6.31
C GLY A 67 -8.77 -1.92 6.75
N ALA A 68 -8.59 -3.22 6.48
CA ALA A 68 -7.37 -3.95 6.78
C ALA A 68 -6.18 -3.44 5.96
N LEU A 69 -6.39 -3.14 4.67
CA LEU A 69 -5.38 -2.50 3.81
C LEU A 69 -4.94 -1.15 4.39
N ALA A 70 -5.88 -0.29 4.77
CA ALA A 70 -5.57 1.02 5.35
C ALA A 70 -4.76 0.89 6.65
N LEU A 71 -5.12 -0.08 7.49
CA LEU A 71 -4.40 -0.37 8.73
C LEU A 71 -2.99 -0.91 8.47
N ALA A 72 -2.84 -1.88 7.56
CA ALA A 72 -1.54 -2.44 7.16
C ALA A 72 -0.62 -1.33 6.62
N TRP A 73 -1.17 -0.40 5.85
CA TRP A 73 -0.42 0.72 5.29
C TRP A 73 0.06 1.71 6.37
N LEU A 74 -0.81 2.04 7.33
CA LEU A 74 -0.45 2.88 8.48
C LEU A 74 0.61 2.22 9.36
N LEU A 75 0.46 0.92 9.65
CA LEU A 75 1.38 0.18 10.51
C LEU A 75 2.77 0.05 9.88
N THR A 76 2.84 -0.39 8.63
CA THR A 76 4.13 -0.56 7.93
C THR A 76 4.89 0.77 7.82
N THR A 77 4.19 1.85 7.48
CA THR A 77 4.76 3.20 7.40
C THR A 77 5.14 3.76 8.77
N GLY A 78 4.29 3.55 9.77
CA GLY A 78 4.54 3.95 11.16
C GLY A 78 5.77 3.27 11.74
N MET A 79 5.96 1.98 11.46
CA MET A 79 7.13 1.23 11.88
C MET A 79 8.41 1.67 11.16
N ALA A 80 8.32 2.01 9.86
CA ALA A 80 9.45 2.62 9.14
C ALA A 80 9.88 3.94 9.79
N LEU A 81 8.91 4.78 10.18
CA LEU A 81 9.12 6.03 10.88
C LEU A 81 9.65 5.86 12.30
N TYR A 82 9.22 4.82 13.00
CA TYR A 82 9.72 4.49 14.33
C TYR A 82 11.18 4.04 14.26
N ALA A 83 11.51 3.15 13.31
CA ALA A 83 12.86 2.64 13.11
C ALA A 83 13.88 3.75 12.80
N ILE A 84 13.53 4.70 11.91
CA ILE A 84 14.43 5.80 11.56
C ILE A 84 14.65 6.77 12.73
N ARG A 85 13.62 7.06 13.53
CA ARG A 85 13.75 7.87 14.76
C ARG A 85 14.68 7.23 15.80
N ARG A 86 14.73 5.89 15.82
CA ARG A 86 15.64 5.11 16.67
C ARG A 86 17.00 4.86 16.00
N LYS A 87 17.29 5.52 14.87
CA LYS A 87 18.53 5.36 14.07
C LYS A 87 18.78 3.91 13.61
N LYS A 88 17.73 3.07 13.55
CA LYS A 88 17.82 1.68 13.08
C LYS A 88 17.63 1.62 11.58
N ILE A 89 18.68 1.94 10.83
CA ILE A 89 18.63 2.12 9.36
C ILE A 89 18.20 0.85 8.63
N LEU A 90 18.73 -0.32 9.01
CA LEU A 90 18.37 -1.58 8.35
C LEU A 90 16.87 -1.89 8.52
N GLN A 91 16.35 -1.75 9.74
CA GLN A 91 14.93 -1.95 10.02
C GLN A 91 14.05 -0.93 9.30
N HIS A 92 14.48 0.33 9.22
CA HIS A 92 13.77 1.35 8.45
C HIS A 92 13.61 0.94 6.99
N LYS A 93 14.70 0.49 6.34
CA LYS A 93 14.66 0.01 4.95
C LYS A 93 13.72 -1.17 4.78
N GLU A 94 13.79 -2.17 5.66
CA GLU A 94 12.88 -3.33 5.60
C GLU A 94 11.40 -2.94 5.78
N TRP A 95 11.09 -1.99 6.66
CA TRP A 95 9.72 -1.49 6.84
C TRP A 95 9.25 -0.61 5.68
N MET A 96 10.16 0.15 5.06
CA MET A 96 9.86 0.91 3.84
C MET A 96 9.50 -0.01 2.68
N ILE A 97 10.21 -1.14 2.50
CA ILE A 97 9.86 -2.14 1.47
C ILE A 97 8.43 -2.65 1.68
N ARG A 98 8.07 -3.03 2.92
CA ARG A 98 6.70 -3.47 3.24
C ARG A 98 5.66 -2.40 2.96
N SER A 99 5.91 -1.16 3.37
CA SER A 99 5.01 -0.02 3.12
C SER A 99 4.83 0.24 1.63
N PHE A 100 5.90 0.12 0.83
CA PHE A 100 5.81 0.29 -0.61
C PHE A 100 5.00 -0.82 -1.28
N VAL A 101 5.21 -2.07 -0.87
CA VAL A 101 4.42 -3.21 -1.37
C VAL A 101 2.94 -3.02 -1.09
N VAL A 102 2.59 -2.58 0.11
CA VAL A 102 1.19 -2.25 0.47
C VAL A 102 0.67 -1.07 -0.36
N THR A 103 1.50 -0.07 -0.69
CA THR A 103 1.12 1.04 -1.58
C THR A 103 0.78 0.55 -2.99
N GLY A 104 1.52 -0.42 -3.51
CA GLY A 104 1.25 -1.04 -4.82
C GLY A 104 -0.14 -1.66 -4.93
N ALA A 105 -0.75 -2.04 -3.79
CA ALA A 105 -2.08 -2.64 -3.74
C ALA A 105 -3.18 -1.76 -4.34
N PHE A 106 -3.06 -0.43 -4.27
CA PHE A 106 -4.02 0.49 -4.87
C PHE A 106 -4.02 0.39 -6.40
N VAL A 107 -2.84 0.23 -7.01
CA VAL A 107 -2.69 0.00 -8.46
C VAL A 107 -3.24 -1.36 -8.81
N THR A 108 -2.79 -2.41 -8.10
CA THR A 108 -3.18 -3.79 -8.38
C THR A 108 -4.69 -3.98 -8.26
N ALA A 109 -5.31 -3.45 -7.19
CA ALA A 109 -6.75 -3.53 -7.02
C ALA A 109 -7.51 -2.85 -8.16
N ARG A 110 -7.03 -1.68 -8.61
CA ARG A 110 -7.63 -0.96 -9.74
C ARG A 110 -7.49 -1.71 -11.05
N LEU A 111 -6.29 -2.20 -11.35
CA LEU A 111 -6.05 -2.97 -12.57
C LEU A 111 -6.92 -4.23 -12.61
N MET A 112 -7.05 -4.92 -11.47
CA MET A 112 -7.88 -6.12 -11.40
C MET A 112 -9.37 -5.79 -11.54
N ILE A 113 -9.89 -4.82 -10.79
CA ILE A 113 -11.32 -4.47 -10.82
C ILE A 113 -11.74 -3.86 -12.16
N ASP A 114 -10.93 -2.99 -12.74
CA ASP A 114 -11.33 -2.20 -13.91
C ASP A 114 -11.11 -2.97 -15.24
N TYR A 115 -10.18 -3.93 -15.30
CA TYR A 115 -9.80 -4.60 -16.56
C TYR A 115 -10.03 -6.11 -16.60
N ILE A 116 -10.24 -6.80 -15.47
CA ILE A 116 -10.57 -8.24 -15.50
C ILE A 116 -12.07 -8.37 -15.75
N PRO A 117 -12.51 -9.12 -16.79
CA PRO A 117 -13.92 -9.32 -17.10
C PRO A 117 -14.55 -10.38 -16.17
N TYR A 118 -14.54 -10.13 -14.86
CA TYR A 118 -14.99 -11.09 -13.84
C TYR A 118 -16.46 -11.50 -13.98
N THR A 119 -17.28 -10.69 -14.65
CA THR A 119 -18.67 -11.01 -14.96
C THR A 119 -18.81 -12.15 -15.97
N GLU A 120 -17.84 -12.32 -16.88
CA GLU A 120 -17.78 -13.47 -17.80
C GLU A 120 -17.54 -14.79 -17.06
N TRP A 121 -17.00 -14.72 -15.84
CA TRP A 121 -16.81 -15.87 -14.95
C TRP A 121 -18.00 -16.10 -14.01
N GLY A 122 -19.09 -15.35 -14.20
CA GLY A 122 -20.29 -15.43 -13.36
C GLY A 122 -20.14 -14.83 -11.95
N LEU A 123 -19.07 -14.05 -11.71
CA LEU A 123 -18.84 -13.42 -10.41
C LEU A 123 -19.54 -12.06 -10.29
N SER A 124 -20.11 -11.80 -9.12
CA SER A 124 -20.58 -10.46 -8.75
C SER A 124 -19.42 -9.55 -8.33
N PHE A 125 -19.65 -8.24 -8.33
CA PHE A 125 -18.66 -7.27 -7.82
C PHE A 125 -18.30 -7.53 -6.34
N ASN A 126 -19.27 -7.96 -5.53
CA ASN A 126 -19.02 -8.23 -4.11
C ASN A 126 -17.99 -9.37 -3.94
N GLU A 127 -18.16 -10.45 -4.70
CA GLU A 127 -17.24 -11.59 -4.69
C GLU A 127 -15.86 -11.19 -5.25
N PHE A 128 -15.83 -10.66 -6.48
CA PHE A 128 -14.56 -10.36 -7.15
C PHE A 128 -13.82 -9.18 -6.50
N GLY A 129 -14.53 -8.10 -6.20
CA GLY A 129 -13.98 -6.94 -5.53
C GLY A 129 -13.50 -7.27 -4.12
N GLY A 130 -14.26 -8.07 -3.36
CA GLY A 130 -13.86 -8.55 -2.04
C GLY A 130 -12.56 -9.36 -2.07
N MET A 131 -12.48 -10.35 -2.97
CA MET A 131 -11.25 -11.13 -3.16
C MET A 131 -10.07 -10.26 -3.58
N THR A 132 -10.30 -9.36 -4.53
CA THR A 132 -9.27 -8.46 -5.07
C THR A 132 -8.68 -7.56 -3.98
N LEU A 133 -9.53 -6.97 -3.13
CA LEU A 133 -9.10 -6.06 -2.05
C LEU A 133 -8.26 -6.74 -0.97
N TRP A 134 -8.39 -8.05 -0.80
CA TRP A 134 -7.52 -8.83 0.08
C TRP A 134 -6.25 -9.30 -0.64
N ALA A 135 -6.42 -9.88 -1.83
CA ALA A 135 -5.33 -10.46 -2.60
C ALA A 135 -4.27 -9.41 -3.00
N CYS A 136 -4.69 -8.18 -3.32
CA CYS A 136 -3.81 -7.15 -3.86
C CYS A 136 -2.71 -6.69 -2.90
N TRP A 137 -2.84 -6.91 -1.60
CA TRP A 137 -1.82 -6.54 -0.61
C TRP A 137 -1.36 -7.73 0.24
N VAL A 138 -2.23 -8.68 0.58
CA VAL A 138 -1.84 -9.82 1.42
C VAL A 138 -0.84 -10.70 0.69
N ILE A 139 -1.12 -11.08 -0.56
CA ILE A 139 -0.23 -11.96 -1.32
C ILE A 139 1.14 -11.30 -1.54
N PRO A 140 1.24 -10.06 -2.06
CA PRO A 140 2.53 -9.40 -2.20
C PRO A 140 3.28 -9.20 -0.88
N LEU A 141 2.57 -8.85 0.21
CA LEU A 141 3.19 -8.66 1.52
C LEU A 141 3.71 -9.98 2.10
N MET A 142 2.98 -11.08 1.96
CA MET A 142 3.45 -12.41 2.37
C MET A 142 4.71 -12.83 1.61
N ILE A 143 4.71 -12.68 0.29
CA ILE A 143 5.89 -12.96 -0.56
C ILE A 143 7.08 -12.11 -0.09
N THR A 144 6.83 -10.83 0.16
CA THR A 144 7.84 -9.88 0.66
C THR A 144 8.41 -10.32 2.00
N GLU A 145 7.58 -10.79 2.92
CA GLU A 145 8.02 -11.27 4.22
C GLU A 145 8.89 -12.53 4.10
N VAL A 146 8.49 -13.49 3.26
CA VAL A 146 9.29 -14.70 2.99
C VAL A 146 10.68 -14.33 2.44
N ILE A 147 10.75 -13.37 1.50
CA ILE A 147 12.02 -12.90 0.93
C ILE A 147 12.87 -12.19 1.99
N ILE A 148 12.29 -11.30 2.79
CA ILE A 148 13.04 -10.55 3.82
C ILE A 148 13.59 -11.49 4.90
N GLN A 149 12.80 -12.46 5.37
CA GLN A 149 13.23 -13.39 6.41
C GLN A 149 14.19 -14.45 5.86
N GLY A 150 13.98 -14.92 4.62
CA GLY A 150 14.88 -15.87 3.97
C GLY A 150 16.31 -15.33 3.78
N ARG A 151 16.50 -14.01 3.70
CA ARG A 151 17.83 -13.37 3.61
C ARG A 151 18.59 -13.33 4.94
N LYS A 152 17.97 -13.68 6.06
CA LYS A 152 18.56 -13.63 7.41
C LYS A 152 19.06 -15.00 7.88
N ILE A 153 18.78 -16.04 7.11
CA ILE A 153 19.24 -17.43 7.30
C ILE A 153 20.46 -17.63 6.41
#